data_AF-A0A9E1K7F6-F1
#
_entry.id   AF-A0A9E1K7F6-F1
#
_cell.length_a   1.000
_cell.length_b   1.000
_cell.length_c   1.000
_cell.angle_alpha   90.00
_cell.angle_beta   90.00
_cell.angle_gamma   90.00
#
_symmetry.space_group_name_H-M   'P 1'
#
loop_
_entity.id
_entity.type
_entity.pdbx_description
1 polymer ?
#
loop_
_entity_poly.entity_id
_entity_poly.type
_entity_poly.pdbx_seq_one_letter_code
_entity_poly.pdbx_strand_id
1 'polypeptide(L)'
;MKKQRVAYFDCYSGISGDMILGALFDLGVESSKVRKALQTLDLKGYKLNSSRVKRGLIAGTKAQVSIEKNKYSHASSRKYSEIKKIIANS
;
A
#
# COMPACT_ATOMS: atom_id res chain seq x y z
N MET A 1 -18.71 -16.91 22.71
CA MET A 1 -17.61 -16.11 22.14
C MET A 1 -18.04 -15.55 20.79
N LYS A 2 -17.84 -14.25 20.52
CA LYS A 2 -18.12 -13.67 19.18
C LYS A 2 -17.11 -14.24 18.17
N LYS A 3 -17.60 -14.73 17.03
CA LYS A 3 -16.76 -15.21 15.93
C LYS A 3 -16.02 -14.01 15.32
N GLN A 4 -14.70 -13.95 15.47
CA GLN A 4 -13.86 -12.97 14.78
C GLN A 4 -13.45 -13.50 13.41
N ARG A 5 -13.54 -12.64 12.39
CA ARG A 5 -12.92 -12.88 11.08
C ARG A 5 -11.56 -12.20 11.08
N VAL A 6 -10.51 -12.93 10.71
CA VAL A 6 -9.13 -12.45 10.74
C VAL A 6 -8.56 -12.59 9.32
N ALA A 7 -7.86 -11.55 8.85
CA ALA A 7 -6.97 -11.65 7.69
C ALA A 7 -5.57 -11.97 8.20
N TYR A 8 -5.01 -13.09 7.76
CA TYR A 8 -3.69 -13.56 8.17
C TYR A 8 -2.72 -13.47 6.99
N PHE A 9 -1.57 -12.86 7.22
CA PHE A 9 -0.49 -12.76 6.25
C PHE A 9 0.62 -13.74 6.63
N ASP A 10 0.81 -14.78 5.82
CA ASP A 10 1.99 -15.64 5.90
C ASP A 10 3.12 -14.99 5.07
N CYS A 11 4.09 -14.38 5.75
CA CYS A 11 5.14 -13.57 5.13
C CYS A 11 6.52 -14.07 5.50
N TYR A 12 6.83 -15.33 5.15
CA TYR A 12 8.09 -15.98 5.49
C TYR A 12 9.35 -15.15 5.15
N SER A 13 9.31 -14.34 4.08
CA SER A 13 10.40 -13.46 3.65
C SER A 13 10.07 -11.97 3.76
N GLY A 14 9.05 -11.62 4.54
CA GLY A 14 8.48 -10.27 4.58
C GLY A 14 7.58 -9.95 3.38
N ILE A 15 6.85 -8.83 3.48
CA ILE A 15 5.93 -8.33 2.46
C ILE A 15 6.05 -6.81 2.36
N SER A 16 6.12 -6.26 1.15
CA SER A 16 6.12 -4.82 0.91
C SER A 16 4.70 -4.25 0.95
N GLY A 17 4.59 -2.94 1.16
CA GLY A 17 3.29 -2.26 1.27
C GLY A 17 2.42 -2.41 0.02
N ASP A 18 3.01 -2.36 -1.18
CA ASP A 18 2.27 -2.55 -2.44
C ASP A 18 1.77 -4.00 -2.61
N MET A 19 2.52 -5.00 -2.11
CA MET A 19 2.04 -6.38 -2.07
C MET A 19 0.84 -6.54 -1.13
N ILE A 20 0.85 -5.87 0.04
CA ILE A 20 -0.31 -5.82 0.94
C ILE A 20 -1.52 -5.19 0.23
N LEU A 21 -1.34 -4.07 -0.47
CA LEU A 21 -2.42 -3.41 -1.21
C LEU A 21 -2.99 -4.33 -2.31
N GLY A 22 -2.12 -5.03 -3.06
CA GLY A 22 -2.54 -6.02 -4.06
C GLY A 22 -3.40 -7.14 -3.45
N ALA A 23 -2.96 -7.70 -2.32
CA ALA A 23 -3.71 -8.73 -1.60
C ALA A 23 -5.08 -8.24 -1.10
N LEU A 24 -5.17 -7.00 -0.59
CA LEU A 24 -6.43 -6.39 -0.17
C LEU A 24 -7.40 -6.20 -1.34
N PHE A 25 -6.90 -5.81 -2.52
CA PHE A 25 -7.72 -5.70 -3.71
C PHE A 25 -8.24 -7.06 -4.18
N ASP A 26 -7.41 -8.11 -4.15
CA ASP A 26 -7.86 -9.48 -4.48
C ASP A 26 -8.84 -10.04 -3.43
N LEU A 27 -8.79 -9.55 -2.18
CA LEU A 27 -9.78 -9.85 -1.13
C LEU A 27 -11.12 -9.09 -1.33
N GLY A 28 -11.20 -8.19 -2.33
CA GLY A 28 -12.40 -7.42 -2.64
C GLY A 28 -12.51 -6.09 -1.91
N VAL A 29 -11.43 -5.58 -1.31
CA VAL A 29 -11.43 -4.24 -0.72
C VAL A 29 -11.53 -3.20 -1.83
N GLU A 30 -12.53 -2.31 -1.72
CA GLU A 30 -12.75 -1.25 -2.69
C GLU A 30 -11.56 -0.28 -2.75
N SER A 31 -11.14 0.07 -3.97
CA SER A 31 -10.03 1.01 -4.18
C SER A 31 -10.28 2.39 -3.55
N SER A 32 -11.54 2.82 -3.46
CA SER A 32 -11.95 4.06 -2.80
C SER A 32 -11.59 4.07 -1.30
N LYS A 33 -11.79 2.96 -0.59
CA LYS A 33 -11.46 2.83 0.84
C LYS A 33 -9.96 2.92 1.07
N VAL A 34 -9.17 2.24 0.22
CA VAL A 34 -7.71 2.32 0.26
C VAL A 34 -7.22 3.73 -0.02
N ARG A 35 -7.73 4.39 -1.07
CA ARG A 35 -7.36 5.78 -1.40
C ARG A 35 -7.72 6.73 -0.26
N LYS A 36 -8.89 6.57 0.37
CA LYS A 36 -9.30 7.37 1.52
C LYS A 36 -8.37 7.18 2.72
N ALA A 37 -7.95 5.95 3.01
CA ALA A 37 -6.99 5.69 4.08
C ALA A 37 -5.60 6.29 3.76
N LEU A 38 -5.11 6.17 2.53
CA LEU A 38 -3.82 6.75 2.15
C LEU A 38 -3.82 8.28 2.13
N GLN A 39 -4.98 8.91 1.92
CA GLN A 39 -5.12 10.37 1.99
C GLN A 39 -4.87 10.92 3.39
N THR A 40 -5.08 10.12 4.45
CA THR A 40 -4.88 10.60 5.82
C THR A 40 -3.40 10.80 6.17
N LEU A 41 -2.49 10.18 5.42
CA LEU A 41 -1.04 10.36 5.57
C LEU A 41 -0.54 11.75 5.12
N ASP A 42 -1.40 12.59 4.51
CA ASP A 42 -1.05 13.89 3.88
C ASP A 42 0.21 13.83 2.98
N LEU A 43 0.36 12.72 2.26
CA LEU A 43 1.44 12.54 1.30
C LEU A 43 0.99 13.01 -0.08
N LYS A 44 1.80 13.86 -0.72
CA LYS A 44 1.53 14.42 -2.05
C LYS A 44 2.49 13.84 -3.10
N GLY A 45 2.10 13.93 -4.37
CA GLY A 45 2.96 13.60 -5.52
C GLY A 45 3.19 12.12 -5.75
N TYR A 46 2.31 11.26 -5.23
CA TYR A 46 2.25 9.85 -5.63
C TYR A 46 0.95 9.56 -6.38
N LYS A 47 1.00 8.54 -7.24
CA LYS A 47 -0.18 7.94 -7.87
C LYS A 47 -0.22 6.46 -7.52
N LEU A 48 -1.40 5.97 -7.19
CA LEU A 48 -1.68 4.55 -6.98
C LEU A 48 -2.49 4.02 -8.16
N ASN A 49 -1.91 3.05 -8.87
CA ASN A 49 -2.57 2.27 -9.90
C ASN A 49 -2.66 0.80 -9.46
N SER A 50 -3.62 0.07 -10.01
CA SER A 50 -3.77 -1.36 -9.78
C SER A 50 -4.15 -2.03 -11.08
N SER A 51 -3.53 -3.17 -11.39
CA SER A 51 -3.88 -3.97 -12.55
C SER A 51 -3.77 -5.45 -12.23
N ARG A 52 -4.59 -6.27 -12.91
CA ARG A 52 -4.43 -7.72 -12.86
C ARG A 52 -3.19 -8.11 -13.66
N VAL A 53 -2.34 -8.93 -13.05
CA VAL A 53 -1.13 -9.43 -13.68
C VAL A 53 -1.07 -10.95 -13.55
N LYS A 54 -0.42 -11.60 -14.51
CA LYS A 54 -0.07 -13.02 -14.46
C LYS A 54 1.44 -13.15 -14.72
N ARG A 55 2.13 -13.87 -13.85
CA ARG A 55 3.57 -14.18 -13.96
C ARG A 55 3.72 -15.70 -13.85
N GLY A 56 4.06 -16.34 -14.97
CA GLY A 56 4.01 -17.80 -15.06
C GLY A 56 2.59 -18.31 -14.76
N LEU A 57 2.47 -19.21 -13.79
CA LEU A 57 1.19 -19.80 -13.37
C LEU A 57 0.48 -19.01 -12.26
N ILE A 58 1.07 -17.93 -11.75
CA ILE A 58 0.53 -17.15 -10.64
C ILE A 58 -0.14 -15.88 -11.18
N ALA A 59 -1.35 -15.59 -10.71
CA ALA A 59 -2.07 -14.36 -11.03
C ALA A 59 -2.47 -13.62 -9.74
N GLY A 60 -2.54 -12.30 -9.83
CA GLY A 60 -2.96 -11.43 -8.72
C GLY A 60 -3.08 -9.98 -9.15
N THR A 61 -3.41 -9.12 -8.20
CA THR A 61 -3.45 -7.68 -8.41
C THR A 61 -2.09 -7.05 -8.08
N LYS A 62 -1.46 -6.42 -9.08
CA LYS A 62 -0.28 -5.57 -8.88
C LYS A 62 -0.75 -4.18 -8.50
N ALA A 63 -0.58 -3.79 -7.23
CA ALA A 63 -0.62 -2.38 -6.87
C ALA A 63 0.72 -1.73 -7.25
N GLN A 64 0.67 -0.54 -7.82
CA GLN A 64 1.86 0.20 -8.22
C GLN A 64 1.76 1.64 -7.74
N VAL A 65 2.74 2.03 -6.92
CA VAL A 65 2.92 3.40 -6.46
C VAL A 65 3.98 4.06 -7.33
N SER A 66 3.64 5.13 -8.02
CA SER A 66 4.56 5.93 -8.83
C SER A 66 4.68 7.33 -8.27
N ILE A 67 5.91 7.84 -8.14
CA ILE A 67 6.19 9.20 -7.68
C ILE A 67 6.35 10.13 -8.87
N GLU A 68 5.77 11.33 -8.79
CA GLU A 68 5.93 12.36 -9.81
C GLU A 68 7.35 12.92 -9.80
N LYS A 69 8.09 12.73 -10.91
CA LYS A 69 9.55 12.94 -11.01
C LYS A 69 10.03 14.38 -10.75
N ASN A 70 9.16 15.38 -10.80
CA ASN A 70 9.58 16.80 -10.83
C ASN A 70 9.57 17.52 -9.47
N LYS A 71 9.16 16.87 -8.36
CA LYS A 71 9.10 17.53 -7.03
C LYS A 71 9.96 16.88 -5.94
N TYR A 72 10.49 15.67 -6.15
CA TYR A 72 11.12 14.88 -5.09
C TYR A 72 12.47 14.26 -5.49
N SER A 73 13.06 14.65 -6.62
CA SER A 73 14.36 14.16 -7.11
C SER A 73 15.53 14.43 -6.15
N HIS A 74 15.35 15.34 -5.18
CA HIS A 74 16.29 15.61 -4.09
C HIS A 74 15.67 15.47 -2.70
N ALA A 75 14.50 14.85 -2.57
CA ALA A 75 13.92 14.61 -1.25
C ALA A 75 14.76 13.55 -0.52
N SER A 76 15.38 13.93 0.59
CA SER A 76 16.05 13.00 1.48
C SER A 76 15.05 11.93 1.95
N SER A 77 15.55 10.70 2.11
CA SER A 77 14.76 9.63 2.73
C SER A 77 14.29 10.08 4.11
N ARG A 78 13.00 9.83 4.40
CA ARG A 78 12.44 10.13 5.72
C ARG A 78 13.07 9.23 6.77
N LYS A 79 13.45 9.79 7.91
CA LYS A 79 13.86 9.04 9.09
C LYS A 79 12.66 8.31 9.68
N TYR A 80 12.92 7.23 10.41
CA TYR A 80 11.88 6.47 11.10
C TYR A 80 11.00 7.33 12.01
N SER A 81 11.58 8.30 12.73
CA SER A 81 10.83 9.22 13.60
C SER A 81 9.84 10.11 12.83
N GLU A 82 10.17 10.50 11.60
CA GLU A 82 9.28 11.28 10.74
C GLU A 82 8.16 10.41 10.19
N ILE A 83 8.47 9.18 9.77
CA ILE A 83 7.46 8.20 9.33
C ILE A 83 6.47 7.91 10.46
N LYS A 84 6.96 7.72 11.68
CA LYS A 84 6.10 7.48 12.85
C LYS A 84 5.18 8.66 13.14
N LYS A 85 5.65 9.91 12.99
CA LYS A 85 4.81 11.11 13.13
C LYS A 85 3.73 11.19 12.06
N ILE A 86 4.06 10.85 10.81
CA ILE A 86 3.08 10.80 9.72
C ILE A 86 1.99 9.78 10.06
N ILE A 87 2.37 8.58 10.49
CA ILE A 87 1.42 7.51 10.85
C ILE A 87 0.58 7.87 12.09
N ALA A 88 1.16 8.57 13.07
CA ALA A 88 0.44 8.98 14.28
C ALA A 88 -0.57 10.11 14.03
N ASN A 89 -0.35 10.92 12.99
CA ASN A 89 -1.19 12.06 12.63
C ASN A 89 -2.16 11.74 11.46
N SER A 90 -2.23 10.48 11.04
CA SER A 90 -3.15 9.98 10.00
C SER A 90 -4.44 9.43 10.56
#